data_AF-A0A8S3JSV5-F1
#
_entry.id   AF-A0A8S3JSV5-F1
#
_cell.length_a   1.000
_cell.length_b   1.000
_cell.length_c   1.000
_cell.angle_alpha   90.00
_cell.angle_beta   90.00
_cell.angle_gamma   90.00
#
_symmetry.space_group_name_H-M   'P 1'
#
loop_
_entity.id
_entity.type
_entity.pdbx_description
1 polymer ?
#
loop_
_entity_poly.entity_id
_entity_poly.type
_entity_poly.pdbx_seq_one_letter_code
_entity_poly.pdbx_strand_id
1 'polypeptide(L)'
;QILLGKPIVTWLQARRNFVAGWCSSYDSFFALRSLVNYAIRHGNTIQAYNLRVNISSSTSSSRNSEPISINNENIIDLKTYSLDPVHGRVFIDTYGVGYSLVQMIVTANVEYPELIRPIPYQGFDLSLNIHLSQKYNFSYLIYEPCVTYV
;
A
#
# COMPACT_ATOMS: atom_id res chain seq x y z
N GLN A 1 27.11 -2.50 -12.97
CA GLN A 1 25.66 -2.74 -13.16
C GLN A 1 24.86 -2.73 -11.85
N ILE A 2 25.36 -3.27 -10.73
CA ILE A 2 24.66 -3.33 -9.43
C ILE A 2 24.18 -1.94 -8.93
N LEU A 3 24.95 -0.87 -9.18
CA LEU A 3 24.66 0.49 -8.71
C LEU A 3 23.41 1.13 -9.34
N LEU A 4 23.02 0.73 -10.57
CA LEU A 4 21.85 1.29 -11.26
C LEU A 4 20.52 0.63 -10.83
N GLY A 5 20.56 -0.63 -10.39
CA GLY A 5 19.35 -1.39 -10.07
C GLY A 5 18.70 -0.97 -8.75
N LYS A 6 19.49 -0.64 -7.73
CA LYS A 6 18.97 -0.31 -6.39
C LYS A 6 18.00 0.88 -6.40
N PRO A 7 18.31 2.05 -7.02
CA PRO A 7 17.37 3.16 -7.08
C PRO A 7 16.06 2.81 -7.79
N ILE A 8 16.14 2.02 -8.87
CA ILE A 8 14.96 1.60 -9.65
C ILE A 8 14.06 0.68 -8.82
N VAL A 9 14.66 -0.28 -8.11
CA VAL A 9 13.92 -1.20 -7.23
C VAL A 9 13.28 -0.44 -6.06
N THR A 10 14.00 0.49 -5.45
CA THR A 10 13.45 1.34 -4.39
C THR A 10 12.28 2.18 -4.90
N TRP A 11 12.42 2.80 -6.08
CA TRP A 11 11.32 3.53 -6.71
C TRP A 11 10.12 2.63 -7.01
N LEU A 12 10.35 1.45 -7.59
CA LEU A 12 9.29 0.53 -7.95
C LEU A 12 8.50 0.05 -6.72
N GLN A 13 9.19 -0.27 -5.63
CA GLN A 13 8.57 -0.69 -4.38
C GLN A 13 7.79 0.46 -3.71
N ALA A 14 8.22 1.71 -3.87
CA ALA A 14 7.51 2.89 -3.39
C ALA A 14 6.21 3.20 -4.17
N ARG A 15 5.97 2.54 -5.31
CA ARG A 15 4.74 2.66 -6.11
C ARG A 15 3.68 1.61 -5.81
N ARG A 16 3.86 0.81 -4.75
CA ARG A 16 2.83 -0.14 -4.33
C ARG A 16 1.57 0.58 -3.84
N ASN A 17 0.42 0.02 -4.21
CA ASN A 17 -0.88 0.44 -3.73
C ASN A 17 -1.18 -0.15 -2.33
N PHE A 18 -2.32 0.23 -1.75
CA PHE A 18 -2.71 -0.22 -0.40
C PHE A 18 -2.92 -1.74 -0.27
N VAL A 19 -3.17 -2.46 -1.37
CA VAL A 19 -3.26 -3.93 -1.42
C VAL A 19 -1.94 -4.60 -1.81
N ALA A 20 -0.82 -3.88 -1.71
CA ALA A 20 0.53 -4.35 -2.03
C ALA A 20 0.77 -4.75 -3.51
N GLY A 21 -0.10 -4.31 -4.43
CA GLY A 21 0.05 -4.42 -5.89
C GLY A 21 0.43 -3.10 -6.56
N TRP A 22 0.29 -3.02 -7.88
CA TRP A 22 0.46 -1.80 -8.67
C TRP A 22 -0.88 -1.36 -9.30
N CYS A 23 -0.87 -0.32 -10.13
CA CYS A 23 -2.08 0.30 -10.67
C CYS A 23 -2.98 -0.68 -11.43
N SER A 24 -2.40 -1.59 -12.22
CA SER A 24 -3.12 -2.61 -12.97
C SER A 24 -2.56 -4.02 -12.76
N SER A 25 -3.28 -5.03 -13.26
CA SER A 25 -2.81 -6.42 -13.28
C SER A 25 -1.53 -6.59 -14.10
N TYR A 26 -1.43 -5.93 -15.25
CA TYR A 26 -0.23 -5.98 -16.09
C TYR A 26 0.96 -5.31 -15.40
N ASP A 27 0.76 -4.13 -14.80
CA ASP A 27 1.82 -3.45 -14.06
C ASP A 27 2.32 -4.30 -12.90
N SER A 28 1.39 -4.92 -12.17
CA SER A 28 1.71 -5.81 -11.05
C SER A 28 2.52 -7.01 -11.53
N PHE A 29 2.14 -7.62 -12.66
CA PHE A 29 2.87 -8.75 -13.24
C PHE A 29 4.32 -8.36 -13.61
N PHE A 30 4.50 -7.27 -14.35
CA PHE A 30 5.83 -6.83 -14.78
C PHE A 30 6.68 -6.34 -13.59
N ALA A 31 6.09 -5.66 -12.62
CA ALA A 31 6.78 -5.20 -11.42
C ALA A 31 7.28 -6.39 -10.58
N LEU A 32 6.40 -7.36 -10.28
CA LEU A 32 6.77 -8.57 -9.53
C LEU A 32 7.83 -9.38 -10.26
N ARG A 33 7.68 -9.58 -11.57
CA ARG A 33 8.68 -10.30 -12.37
C ARG A 33 10.03 -9.60 -12.34
N SER A 34 10.05 -8.27 -12.43
CA SER A 34 11.29 -7.48 -12.35
C SER A 34 11.96 -7.60 -10.98
N LEU A 35 11.17 -7.53 -9.90
CA LEU A 35 11.65 -7.67 -8.52
C LEU A 35 12.23 -9.07 -8.25
N VAL A 36 11.56 -10.13 -8.72
CA VAL A 36 12.06 -11.51 -8.60
C VAL A 36 13.36 -11.69 -9.35
N ASN A 37 13.46 -11.20 -10.59
CA ASN A 37 14.71 -11.28 -11.36
C ASN A 37 15.85 -10.51 -10.70
N TYR A 38 15.56 -9.35 -10.12
CA TYR A 38 16.54 -8.59 -9.34
C TYR A 38 16.98 -9.38 -8.10
N ALA A 39 16.03 -9.96 -7.35
CA ALA A 39 16.31 -10.76 -6.17
C ALA A 39 17.11 -12.02 -6.50
N ILE A 40 16.88 -12.70 -7.62
CA ILE A 40 17.69 -13.86 -8.04
C ILE A 40 19.13 -13.44 -8.38
N ARG A 41 19.30 -12.32 -9.08
CA ARG A 41 20.63 -11.84 -9.50
C ARG A 41 21.47 -11.26 -8.37
N HIS A 42 20.82 -10.73 -7.33
CA HIS A 42 21.49 -10.03 -6.24
C HIS A 42 21.24 -10.65 -4.85
N GLY A 43 20.43 -11.69 -4.74
CA GLY A 43 20.05 -12.30 -3.46
C GLY A 43 21.23 -12.84 -2.68
N ASN A 44 22.23 -13.39 -3.37
CA ASN A 44 23.45 -13.91 -2.76
C ASN A 44 24.39 -12.83 -2.20
N THR A 45 24.07 -11.54 -2.38
CA THR A 45 24.91 -10.46 -1.80
C THR A 45 24.72 -10.32 -0.29
N ILE A 46 23.61 -10.80 0.26
CA ILE A 46 23.36 -10.80 1.72
C ILE A 46 23.50 -12.24 2.20
N GLN A 47 24.59 -12.50 2.93
CA GLN A 47 24.90 -13.85 3.43
C GLN A 47 24.02 -14.26 4.62
N ALA A 48 23.61 -13.31 5.45
CA ALA A 48 22.73 -13.54 6.59
C ALA A 48 21.80 -12.34 6.80
N TYR A 49 20.49 -12.58 6.72
CA TYR A 49 19.48 -11.59 7.07
C TYR A 49 19.33 -11.52 8.59
N ASN A 50 19.44 -10.30 9.11
CA ASN A 50 19.17 -9.99 10.51
C ASN A 50 18.72 -8.53 10.57
N LEU A 51 17.42 -8.30 10.47
CA LEU A 51 16.80 -6.99 10.57
C LEU A 51 15.91 -6.94 11.81
N ARG A 52 15.94 -5.82 12.52
CA ARG A 52 15.01 -5.49 13.59
C ARG A 52 14.29 -4.21 13.24
N VAL A 53 12.96 -4.28 13.19
CA VAL A 53 12.09 -3.12 12.91
C VAL A 53 11.39 -2.75 14.21
N ASN A 54 11.68 -1.57 14.72
CA ASN A 54 11.00 -0.98 15.86
C ASN A 54 9.95 0.02 15.37
N ILE A 55 8.71 -0.14 15.80
CA ILE A 55 7.59 0.72 15.42
C ILE A 55 7.08 1.36 16.70
N SER A 56 7.11 2.69 16.75
CA SER A 56 6.59 3.46 17.89
C SER A 56 5.68 4.57 17.41
N SER A 57 4.78 5.02 18.30
CA SER A 57 3.81 6.06 18.02
C SER A 57 3.93 7.19 19.04
N SER A 58 3.61 8.42 18.64
CA SER A 58 3.50 9.56 19.56
C SER A 58 2.44 9.37 20.64
N THR A 59 1.43 8.52 20.42
CA THR A 59 0.34 8.27 21.39
C THR A 59 0.52 7.01 22.21
N SER A 60 1.43 6.11 21.82
CA SER A 60 1.67 4.88 22.58
C SER A 60 2.56 5.18 23.78
N SER A 61 1.99 5.11 24.99
CA SER A 61 2.73 5.19 26.25
C SER A 61 3.55 3.92 26.54
N SER A 62 3.36 2.85 25.77
CA SER A 62 4.05 1.59 25.99
C SER A 62 5.46 1.64 25.36
N ARG A 63 6.44 1.63 26.25
CA ARG A 63 7.87 1.39 25.97
C ARG A 63 8.16 -0.05 25.47
N ASN A 64 7.13 -0.82 25.13
CA ASN A 64 7.12 -2.28 25.01
C ASN A 64 6.50 -2.77 23.69
N SER A 65 6.72 -2.08 22.57
CA SER A 65 6.55 -2.75 21.27
C SER A 65 7.75 -3.67 21.07
N GLU A 66 7.55 -4.98 21.22
CA GLU A 66 8.55 -5.99 20.83
C GLU A 66 8.97 -5.72 19.37
N PRO A 67 10.28 -5.53 19.10
CA PRO A 67 10.74 -5.24 17.76
C PRO A 67 10.47 -6.44 16.84
N ILE A 68 10.00 -6.18 15.63
CA ILE A 68 9.79 -7.21 14.64
C ILE A 68 11.15 -7.67 14.15
N SER A 69 11.51 -8.92 14.47
CA SER A 69 12.75 -9.54 14.05
C SER A 69 12.57 -10.31 12.74
N ILE A 70 13.36 -9.97 11.73
CA ILE A 70 13.41 -10.65 10.44
C ILE A 70 14.77 -11.33 10.30
N ASN A 71 14.77 -12.65 10.16
CA ASN A 71 15.93 -13.51 10.05
C ASN A 71 15.80 -14.44 8.81
N ASN A 72 16.80 -15.27 8.57
CA ASN A 72 16.79 -16.22 7.44
C ASN A 72 15.61 -17.21 7.47
N GLU A 73 15.06 -17.50 8.65
CA GLU A 73 13.97 -18.47 8.82
C GLU A 73 12.61 -17.88 8.48
N ASN A 74 12.43 -16.56 8.68
CA ASN A 74 11.14 -15.89 8.54
C ASN A 74 11.12 -14.79 7.47
N ILE A 75 12.13 -14.73 6.60
CA ILE A 75 12.29 -13.70 5.55
C ILE A 75 11.12 -13.65 4.55
N ILE A 76 10.42 -14.77 4.36
CA ILE A 76 9.29 -14.89 3.44
C ILE A 76 7.98 -14.50 4.14
N ASP A 77 7.94 -14.54 5.47
CA ASP A 77 6.73 -14.31 6.22
C ASP A 77 6.34 -12.82 6.22
N LEU A 78 5.09 -12.54 5.87
CA LEU A 78 4.52 -11.23 6.10
C LEU A 78 4.31 -11.03 7.61
N LYS A 79 4.96 -9.99 8.17
CA LYS A 79 4.74 -9.56 9.55
C LYS A 79 3.80 -8.35 9.55
N THR A 80 2.64 -8.50 10.16
CA THR A 80 1.64 -7.44 10.31
C THR A 80 1.66 -6.92 11.74
N TYR A 81 1.66 -5.60 11.90
CA TYR A 81 1.60 -4.93 13.18
C TYR A 81 0.45 -3.94 13.17
N SER A 82 -0.54 -4.17 14.03
CA SER A 82 -1.67 -3.26 14.20
C SER A 82 -1.31 -2.23 15.25
N LEU A 83 -1.39 -0.97 14.86
CA LEU A 83 -1.33 0.15 15.80
C LEU A 83 -2.74 0.44 16.30
N ASP A 84 -2.89 0.68 17.59
CA ASP A 84 -4.09 1.30 18.14
C ASP A 84 -4.35 2.65 17.45
N PRO A 85 -5.59 3.18 17.45
CA PRO A 85 -5.89 4.47 16.86
C PRO A 85 -4.88 5.55 17.31
N VAL A 86 -3.97 5.92 16.40
CA VAL A 86 -2.91 6.89 16.66
C VAL A 86 -3.36 8.25 16.13
N HIS A 87 -3.27 9.26 16.99
CA HIS A 87 -3.30 10.65 16.57
C HIS A 87 -1.87 11.20 16.55
N GLY A 88 -1.26 11.30 15.37
CA GLY A 88 0.06 11.93 15.22
C GLY A 88 1.06 11.16 14.38
N ARG A 89 2.31 11.12 14.84
CA ARG A 89 3.45 10.57 14.08
C ARG A 89 3.75 9.15 14.51
N VAL A 90 4.05 8.31 13.54
CA VAL A 90 4.59 6.97 13.73
C VAL A 90 6.05 6.99 13.34
N PHE A 91 6.91 6.49 14.22
CA PHE A 91 8.35 6.36 14.01
C PHE A 91 8.66 4.89 13.71
N ILE A 92 9.43 4.66 12.65
CA ILE A 92 9.82 3.32 12.21
C ILE A 92 11.34 3.31 12.11
N ASP A 93 11.98 2.69 13.08
CA ASP A 93 13.43 2.55 13.13
C ASP A 93 13.82 1.13 12.73
N THR A 94 14.73 0.99 11.78
CA THR A 94 15.19 -0.32 11.31
C THR A 94 16.69 -0.45 11.51
N TYR A 95 17.12 -1.57 12.10
CA TYR A 95 18.51 -1.86 12.43
C TYR A 95 18.93 -3.21 11.85
N GLY A 96 20.18 -3.33 11.43
CA GLY A 96 20.78 -4.62 11.04
C GLY A 96 21.15 -4.72 9.56
N VAL A 97 21.19 -5.96 9.07
CA VAL A 97 21.67 -6.32 7.72
C VAL A 97 20.55 -6.96 6.92
N GLY A 98 20.22 -6.33 5.79
CA GLY A 98 19.24 -6.83 4.84
C GLY A 98 18.47 -5.70 4.15
N TYR A 99 17.45 -6.09 3.40
CA TYR A 99 16.44 -5.17 2.86
C TYR A 99 15.05 -5.58 3.39
N SER A 100 14.27 -4.60 3.85
CA SER A 100 12.87 -4.78 4.20
C SER A 100 12.01 -3.74 3.49
N LEU A 101 10.76 -4.10 3.24
CA LEU A 101 9.72 -3.19 2.77
C LEU A 101 8.74 -2.99 3.92
N VAL A 102 8.54 -1.74 4.32
CA VAL A 102 7.54 -1.38 5.31
C VAL A 102 6.41 -0.65 4.62
N GLN A 103 5.18 -1.12 4.82
CA GLN A 103 3.97 -0.53 4.25
C GLN A 103 2.99 -0.22 5.38
N MET A 104 2.49 1.02 5.38
CA MET A 104 1.50 1.49 6.33
C MET A 104 0.17 1.69 5.62
N ILE A 105 -0.91 1.20 6.22
CA ILE A 105 -2.28 1.39 5.75
C ILE A 105 -2.99 2.20 6.83
N VAL A 106 -3.58 3.32 6.43
CA VAL A 106 -4.34 4.20 7.31
C VAL A 106 -5.76 4.29 6.76
N THR A 107 -6.74 3.99 7.62
CA THR A 107 -8.15 4.14 7.32
C THR A 107 -8.73 5.24 8.22
N ALA A 108 -9.47 6.16 7.62
CA ALA A 108 -10.14 7.23 8.33
C ALA A 108 -11.52 7.46 7.69
N ASN A 109 -12.51 7.73 8.53
CA ASN A 109 -13.83 8.11 8.06
C ASN A 109 -13.79 9.60 7.68
N VAL A 110 -14.33 9.91 6.50
CA VAL A 110 -14.40 11.28 5.99
C VAL A 110 -15.86 11.71 6.01
N GLU A 111 -16.17 12.74 6.81
CA GLU A 111 -17.54 13.22 7.00
C GLU A 111 -17.97 14.21 5.91
N TYR A 112 -17.05 15.10 5.50
CA TYR A 112 -17.35 16.18 4.56
C TYR A 112 -16.66 15.96 3.20
N PRO A 113 -17.35 16.22 2.06
CA PRO A 113 -16.77 16.06 0.74
C PRO A 113 -15.49 16.87 0.50
N GLU A 114 -15.35 18.06 1.08
CA GLU A 114 -14.12 18.86 0.95
C GLU A 114 -12.88 18.22 1.60
N LEU A 115 -13.07 17.27 2.51
CA LEU A 115 -11.99 16.53 3.17
C LEU A 115 -11.58 15.28 2.38
N ILE A 116 -12.34 14.91 1.34
CA ILE A 116 -11.98 13.80 0.46
C ILE A 116 -10.76 14.20 -0.35
N ARG A 117 -9.71 13.38 -0.30
CA ARG A 117 -8.52 13.61 -1.12
C ARG A 117 -8.93 13.65 -2.60
N PRO A 118 -8.62 14.73 -3.34
CA PRO A 118 -8.96 14.81 -4.75
C PRO A 118 -8.21 13.73 -5.53
N ILE A 119 -8.87 13.19 -6.56
CA ILE A 119 -8.21 12.28 -7.49
C ILE A 119 -7.05 13.01 -8.18
N PRO A 120 -5.86 12.39 -8.27
CA PRO A 120 -4.69 13.05 -8.86
C PRO A 120 -4.82 13.27 -10.37
N TYR A 121 -5.66 12.47 -11.03
CA TYR A 121 -5.95 12.54 -12.45
C TYR A 121 -7.41 12.14 -12.67
N GLN A 122 -8.18 12.99 -13.37
CA GLN A 122 -9.55 12.69 -13.78
C GLN A 122 -9.53 12.13 -15.20
N GLY A 123 -9.59 10.80 -15.33
CA GLY A 123 -9.62 10.16 -16.65
C GLY A 123 -11.02 10.00 -17.24
N PHE A 124 -12.05 10.08 -16.40
CA PHE A 124 -13.44 9.92 -16.81
C PHE A 124 -14.32 10.87 -15.99
N ASP A 125 -15.38 11.32 -16.62
CA ASP A 125 -16.49 11.98 -15.96
C ASP A 125 -17.69 11.03 -15.94
N LEU A 126 -18.25 10.81 -14.75
CA LEU A 126 -19.36 9.89 -14.50
C LEU A 126 -20.54 10.72 -13.98
N SER A 127 -21.59 10.81 -14.80
CA SER A 127 -22.88 11.36 -14.39
C SER A 127 -23.86 10.23 -14.13
N LEU A 128 -24.51 10.22 -12.97
CA LEU A 128 -25.48 9.20 -12.59
C LEU A 128 -26.87 9.83 -12.48
N ASN A 129 -27.79 9.44 -13.38
CA ASN A 129 -29.18 9.81 -13.29
C ASN A 129 -29.96 8.67 -12.63
N ILE A 130 -30.62 8.97 -11.50
CA ILE A 130 -31.41 7.99 -10.75
C ILE A 130 -32.87 8.43 -10.78
N HIS A 131 -33.77 7.55 -11.21
CA HIS A 131 -35.20 7.83 -11.21
C HIS A 131 -36.03 6.61 -10.82
N LEU A 132 -37.20 6.84 -10.23
CA LEU A 132 -38.12 5.77 -9.86
C LEU A 132 -38.97 5.35 -11.06
N SER A 133 -39.28 4.05 -11.16
CA SER A 133 -40.17 3.57 -12.21
C SER A 133 -41.60 4.06 -12.01
N GLN A 134 -42.07 4.85 -12.96
CA GLN A 134 -43.44 5.36 -12.97
C GLN A 134 -44.47 4.28 -13.37
N LYS A 135 -44.02 3.12 -13.87
CA LYS A 135 -44.90 2.11 -14.50
C LYS A 135 -45.42 1.06 -13.52
N TYR A 136 -44.79 0.90 -12.35
CA TYR A 136 -45.13 -0.10 -11.33
C TYR A 136 -44.97 0.46 -9.91
N ASN A 137 -45.78 1.47 -9.56
CA ASN A 137 -45.86 2.02 -8.18
C ASN A 137 -44.50 2.36 -7.55
N PHE A 138 -43.56 2.92 -8.32
CA PHE A 138 -42.21 3.28 -7.85
C PHE A 138 -41.45 2.13 -7.18
N SER A 139 -41.79 0.87 -7.49
CA SER A 139 -41.27 -0.30 -6.77
C SER A 139 -39.83 -0.67 -7.13
N TYR A 140 -39.25 -0.03 -8.15
CA TYR A 140 -37.84 -0.18 -8.49
C TYR A 140 -37.21 1.15 -8.93
N LEU A 141 -35.92 1.28 -8.62
CA LEU A 141 -35.05 2.40 -9.00
C LEU A 141 -34.33 2.04 -10.30
N ILE A 142 -34.32 2.98 -11.24
CA ILE A 142 -33.58 2.89 -12.49
C ILE A 142 -32.33 3.77 -12.33
N TYR A 143 -31.18 3.17 -12.60
CA TYR A 143 -29.88 3.84 -12.58
C TYR A 143 -29.40 3.97 -14.03
N GLU A 144 -29.20 5.21 -14.49
CA GLU A 144 -28.67 5.53 -15.81
C GLU A 144 -27.30 6.20 -15.65
N PRO A 145 -26.21 5.42 -15.61
CA PRO A 145 -24.86 5.96 -15.61
C PRO A 145 -24.48 6.39 -17.03
N CYS A 146 -24.01 7.63 -17.20
CA CYS A 146 -23.32 8.08 -18.40
C CYS A 146 -21.85 8.36 -18.05
N VAL A 147 -20.96 7.87 -18.90
CA VAL A 147 -19.51 8.00 -18.71
C VAL A 147 -18.92 8.67 -19.94
N THR A 148 -18.13 9.70 -19.74
CA THR A 148 -17.36 10.36 -20.81
C THR A 148 -15.87 10.32 -20.46
N TYR A 149 -15.02 10.15 -21.48
CA TYR A 149 -13.58 10.26 -21.31
C TYR A 149 -13.18 11.74 -21.40
N VAL A 150 -12.33 12.20 -20.47
CA VAL A 150 -11.86 13.59 -20.37
C VAL A 150 -10.48 13.73 -21.00
#